data_AF-A0A4P7LTF7-F1
#
_entry.id   AF-A0A4P7LTF7-F1
#
_cell.length_a   1.000
_cell.length_b   1.000
_cell.length_c   1.000
_cell.angle_alpha   90.00
_cell.angle_beta   90.00
_cell.angle_gamma   90.00
#
_symmetry.space_group_name_H-M   'P 1'
#
loop_
_entity.id
_entity.type
_entity.pdbx_description
1 polymer ?
#
loop_
_entity_poly.entity_id
_entity_poly.type
_entity_poly.pdbx_seq_one_letter_code
_entity_poly.pdbx_strand_id
1 'polypeptide(L)'
;MPIEEANATESLSQSTAKAAVSLRTMSQAFWSDFLCRRPLFPAADGMFPFDPLLRSRYIEVQGRTYTAWRARAVAAGFSASDFFDACIRVRAAMY
;
A
#
# COMPACT_ATOMS: atom_id res chain seq x y z
N MET A 1 -0.10 16.60 -40.09
CA MET A 1 -0.86 16.84 -38.85
C MET A 1 -0.26 15.99 -37.72
N PRO A 2 0.73 16.48 -36.95
CA PRO A 2 1.39 15.73 -35.87
C PRO A 2 1.04 16.19 -34.44
N ILE A 3 0.18 17.20 -34.28
CA ILE A 3 -0.06 17.87 -32.99
C ILE A 3 -1.00 17.05 -32.07
N GLU A 4 -1.91 16.24 -32.62
CA GLU A 4 -2.87 15.44 -31.83
C GLU A 4 -2.23 14.23 -31.13
N GLU A 5 -1.29 13.53 -31.77
CA GLU A 5 -0.65 12.34 -31.19
C GLU A 5 0.28 12.67 -30.00
N ALA A 6 0.97 13.81 -30.08
CA ALA A 6 1.83 14.28 -28.99
C ALA A 6 1.00 14.61 -27.73
N ASN A 7 -0.16 15.24 -27.92
CA ASN A 7 -1.03 15.68 -26.83
C ASN A 7 -1.72 14.49 -26.13
N ALA A 8 -2.10 13.45 -26.89
CA ALA A 8 -2.65 12.21 -26.34
C ALA A 8 -1.64 11.44 -25.50
N THR A 9 -0.38 11.37 -25.96
CA THR A 9 0.71 10.68 -25.25
C THR A 9 1.06 11.37 -23.93
N GLU A 10 1.10 12.70 -23.93
CA GLU A 10 1.38 13.50 -22.73
C GLU A 10 0.25 13.39 -21.70
N SER A 11 -1.00 13.42 -22.13
CA SER A 11 -2.18 13.23 -21.27
C SER A 11 -2.20 11.83 -20.61
N LEU A 12 -1.87 10.77 -21.37
CA LEU A 12 -1.78 9.41 -20.84
C LEU A 12 -0.63 9.27 -19.81
N SER A 13 0.51 9.90 -20.08
CA SER A 13 1.66 9.95 -19.17
C SER A 13 1.34 10.67 -17.86
N GLN A 14 0.65 11.81 -17.92
CA GLN A 14 0.21 12.54 -16.72
C GLN A 14 -0.82 11.76 -15.90
N SER A 15 -1.76 11.08 -16.56
CA SER A 15 -2.77 10.23 -15.91
C SER A 15 -2.12 9.06 -15.16
N THR A 16 -1.17 8.36 -15.80
CA THR A 16 -0.43 7.25 -15.17
C THR A 16 0.47 7.70 -14.02
N ALA A 17 1.13 8.86 -14.16
CA ALA A 17 1.91 9.46 -13.06
C ALA A 17 1.02 9.79 -11.85
N LYS A 18 -0.16 10.39 -12.09
CA LYS A 18 -1.12 10.70 -11.02
C LYS A 18 -1.62 9.43 -10.33
N ALA A 19 -1.96 8.39 -11.11
CA ALA A 19 -2.37 7.09 -10.58
C ALA A 19 -1.27 6.46 -9.70
N ALA A 20 -0.02 6.51 -10.13
CA ALA A 20 1.12 6.00 -9.36
C ALA A 20 1.31 6.76 -8.04
N VAL A 21 1.17 8.09 -8.04
CA VAL A 21 1.23 8.92 -6.83
C VAL A 21 0.10 8.55 -5.87
N SER A 22 -1.15 8.41 -6.37
CA SER A 22 -2.29 8.00 -5.55
C SER A 22 -2.08 6.63 -4.91
N LEU A 23 -1.65 5.63 -5.67
CA LEU A 23 -1.35 4.29 -5.14
C LEU A 23 -0.27 4.32 -4.06
N ARG A 24 0.80 5.10 -4.28
CA ARG A 24 1.87 5.27 -3.29
C ARG A 24 1.35 5.90 -2.00
N THR A 25 0.57 6.97 -2.10
CA THR A 25 -0.01 7.65 -0.94
C THR A 25 -0.94 6.74 -0.15
N MET A 26 -1.82 5.99 -0.83
CA MET A 26 -2.71 5.03 -0.17
C MET A 26 -1.93 3.91 0.52
N SER A 27 -0.87 3.42 -0.11
CA SER A 27 0.01 2.38 0.45
C SER A 27 0.80 2.88 1.66
N GLN A 28 1.26 4.14 1.64
CA GLN A 28 1.88 4.78 2.81
C GLN A 28 0.87 4.94 3.95
N ALA A 29 -0.35 5.39 3.65
CA ALA A 29 -1.39 5.52 4.65
C ALA A 29 -1.79 4.17 5.28
N PHE A 30 -1.84 3.10 4.49
CA PHE A 30 -1.97 1.72 4.99
C PHE A 30 -0.87 1.36 5.99
N TRP A 31 0.40 1.57 5.62
CA TRP A 31 1.51 1.24 6.52
C TRP A 31 1.51 2.08 7.79
N SER A 32 1.27 3.39 7.70
CA SER A 32 1.15 4.25 8.87
C SER A 32 0.03 3.78 9.81
N ASP A 33 -1.16 3.48 9.26
CA ASP A 33 -2.30 2.99 10.04
C ASP A 33 -2.01 1.63 10.71
N PHE A 34 -1.37 0.71 9.97
CA PHE A 34 -0.94 -0.57 10.51
C PHE A 34 0.11 -0.42 11.62
N LEU A 35 1.14 0.38 11.40
CA LEU A 35 2.24 0.59 12.35
C LEU A 35 1.77 1.24 13.66
N CYS A 36 0.76 2.11 13.61
CA CYS A 36 0.16 2.72 14.80
C CYS A 36 -0.72 1.76 15.62
N ARG A 37 -1.29 0.72 14.98
CA ARG A 37 -2.24 -0.21 15.64
C ARG A 37 -1.65 -1.56 15.99
N ARG A 38 -0.57 -1.96 15.31
CA ARG A 38 0.04 -3.28 15.53
C ARG A 38 0.50 -3.41 16.98
N PRO A 39 0.43 -4.61 17.57
CA PRO A 39 1.11 -4.85 18.83
C PRO A 39 2.62 -4.59 18.67
N LEU A 40 3.21 -3.95 19.68
CA LEU A 40 4.65 -3.79 19.78
C LEU A 40 5.26 -5.08 20.32
N PHE A 41 6.42 -5.45 19.78
CA PHE A 41 7.18 -6.62 20.21
C PHE A 41 8.68 -6.31 20.10
N PRO A 42 9.54 -7.03 20.86
CA PRO A 42 10.98 -6.77 20.87
C PRO A 42 11.60 -6.91 19.49
N ALA A 43 12.57 -6.07 19.16
CA ALA A 43 13.33 -6.20 17.92
C ALA A 43 14.06 -7.55 17.82
N ALA A 44 14.35 -8.19 18.96
CA ALA A 44 14.95 -9.52 19.03
C ALA A 44 14.06 -10.62 18.43
N ASP A 45 12.74 -10.42 18.33
CA ASP A 45 11.83 -11.36 17.68
C ASP A 45 11.94 -11.28 16.14
N GLY A 46 12.59 -10.26 15.60
CA GLY A 46 12.78 -10.06 14.17
C GLY A 46 11.55 -9.48 13.47
N MET A 47 11.07 -10.15 12.40
CA MET A 47 10.00 -9.62 11.55
C MET A 47 8.59 -9.83 12.13
N PHE A 48 8.42 -10.84 12.98
CA PHE A 48 7.13 -11.20 13.59
C PHE A 48 7.34 -11.60 15.06
N PRO A 49 6.35 -11.38 15.94
CA PRO A 49 6.45 -11.80 17.33
C PRO A 49 6.71 -13.32 17.47
N PHE A 50 7.50 -13.73 18.47
CA PHE A 50 7.63 -15.14 18.83
C PHE A 50 6.45 -15.65 19.65
N ASP A 51 5.90 -14.81 20.53
CA ASP A 51 4.72 -15.16 21.31
C ASP A 51 3.51 -15.48 20.39
N PRO A 52 2.91 -16.69 20.47
CA PRO A 52 1.84 -17.11 19.57
C PRO A 52 0.58 -16.24 19.66
N LEU A 53 0.24 -15.74 20.86
CA LEU A 53 -0.93 -14.89 21.06
C LEU A 53 -0.71 -13.51 20.43
N LEU A 54 0.49 -12.94 20.64
CA LEU A 54 0.90 -11.67 20.07
C LEU A 54 1.01 -11.75 18.55
N ARG A 55 1.54 -12.85 18.01
CA ARG A 55 1.58 -13.14 16.56
C ARG A 55 0.19 -13.22 15.97
N SER A 56 -0.73 -13.93 16.61
CA SER A 56 -2.14 -14.01 16.16
C SER A 56 -2.77 -12.63 16.09
N ARG A 57 -2.59 -11.81 17.13
CA ARG A 57 -3.08 -10.41 17.15
C ARG A 57 -2.42 -9.55 16.08
N TYR A 58 -1.12 -9.70 15.86
CA TYR A 58 -0.40 -8.96 14.81
C TYR A 58 -0.97 -9.26 13.43
N ILE A 59 -1.16 -10.54 13.09
CA ILE A 59 -1.72 -10.99 11.82
C ILE A 59 -3.15 -10.50 11.66
N GLU A 60 -3.96 -10.55 12.73
CA GLU A 60 -5.33 -10.05 12.71
C GLU A 60 -5.40 -8.55 12.42
N VAL A 61 -4.58 -7.74 13.10
CA VAL A 61 -4.50 -6.29 12.85
C VAL A 61 -4.07 -6.03 11.42
N GLN A 62 -3.06 -6.75 10.91
CA GLN A 62 -2.61 -6.61 9.53
C GLN A 62 -3.74 -6.94 8.54
N GLY A 63 -4.44 -8.05 8.73
CA GLY A 63 -5.53 -8.49 7.86
C GLY A 63 -6.71 -7.53 7.83
N ARG A 64 -7.12 -7.00 9.00
CA ARG A 64 -8.19 -6.01 9.10
C ARG A 64 -7.81 -4.69 8.42
N THR A 65 -6.61 -4.18 8.72
CA THR A 65 -6.13 -2.92 8.13
C THR A 65 -5.96 -3.04 6.62
N TYR A 66 -5.37 -4.14 6.13
CA TYR A 66 -5.24 -4.39 4.70
C TYR A 66 -6.60 -4.48 4.00
N THR A 67 -7.56 -5.21 4.58
CA THR A 67 -8.91 -5.35 4.01
C THR A 67 -9.59 -3.98 3.83
N ALA A 68 -9.50 -3.11 4.85
CA ALA A 68 -10.07 -1.77 4.80
C ALA A 68 -9.40 -0.89 3.72
N TRP A 69 -8.07 -0.89 3.65
CA TRP A 69 -7.36 -0.07 2.66
C TRP A 69 -7.46 -0.61 1.24
N ARG A 70 -7.49 -1.93 1.06
CA ARG A 70 -7.80 -2.57 -0.22
C ARG A 70 -9.17 -2.15 -0.74
N ALA A 71 -10.20 -2.16 0.12
CA ALA A 71 -11.54 -1.72 -0.26
C ALA A 71 -11.55 -0.24 -0.70
N ARG A 72 -10.80 0.63 0.00
CA ARG A 72 -10.63 2.04 -0.40
C ARG A 72 -9.93 2.17 -1.75
N ALA A 73 -8.89 1.39 -2.01
CA ALA A 73 -8.16 1.41 -3.29
C ALA A 73 -9.05 0.98 -4.46
N VAL A 74 -9.84 -0.09 -4.26
CA VAL A 74 -10.83 -0.55 -5.24
C VAL A 74 -11.90 0.51 -5.48
N ALA A 75 -12.41 1.16 -4.42
CA ALA A 75 -13.37 2.27 -4.56
C ALA A 75 -12.78 3.49 -5.28
N ALA A 76 -11.45 3.68 -5.23
CA ALA A 76 -10.73 4.72 -5.96
C ALA A 76 -10.37 4.33 -7.42
N GLY A 77 -10.81 3.14 -7.88
CA GLY A 77 -10.61 2.69 -9.26
C GLY A 77 -9.32 1.89 -9.50
N PHE A 78 -8.58 1.51 -8.45
CA PHE A 78 -7.39 0.68 -8.58
C PHE A 78 -7.72 -0.80 -8.46
N SER A 79 -6.94 -1.67 -9.11
CA SER A 79 -7.06 -3.10 -8.85
C SER A 79 -6.51 -3.46 -7.46
N ALA A 80 -7.00 -4.55 -6.88
CA ALA A 80 -6.46 -5.08 -5.63
C ALA A 80 -4.98 -5.48 -5.78
N SER A 81 -4.57 -5.92 -6.97
CA SER A 81 -3.18 -6.29 -7.27
C SER A 81 -2.26 -5.07 -7.28
N ASP A 82 -2.67 -3.99 -7.93
CA ASP A 82 -1.87 -2.76 -8.00
C ASP A 82 -1.62 -2.17 -6.61
N PHE A 83 -2.65 -2.21 -5.77
CA PHE A 83 -2.55 -1.79 -4.37
C PHE A 83 -1.60 -2.71 -3.58
N PHE A 84 -1.70 -4.02 -3.75
CA PHE A 84 -0.81 -4.99 -3.10
C PHE A 84 0.66 -4.75 -3.48
N ASP A 85 0.94 -4.59 -4.76
CA ASP A 85 2.30 -4.34 -5.26
C ASP A 85 2.84 -2.99 -4.80
N ALA A 86 1.99 -1.96 -4.74
CA ALA A 86 2.36 -0.66 -4.20
C ALA A 86 2.69 -0.75 -2.69
N CYS A 87 1.95 -1.54 -1.92
CA CYS A 87 2.27 -1.82 -0.51
C CYS A 87 3.63 -2.50 -0.35
N ILE A 88 3.96 -3.47 -1.20
CA ILE A 88 5.29 -4.12 -1.20
C ILE A 88 6.38 -3.11 -1.50
N ARG A 89 6.23 -2.31 -2.56
CA ARG A 89 7.23 -1.29 -2.95
C ARG A 89 7.46 -0.26 -1.86
N VAL A 90 6.39 0.25 -1.24
CA VAL A 90 6.50 1.19 -0.12
C VAL A 90 7.19 0.52 1.08
N ARG A 91 6.89 -0.73 1.38
CA ARG A 91 7.52 -1.45 2.50
C ARG A 91 9.01 -1.66 2.28
N ALA A 92 9.40 -2.01 1.07
CA ALA A 92 10.80 -2.17 0.70
C ALA A 92 11.59 -0.86 0.82
N ALA A 93 10.96 0.28 0.55
CA ALA A 93 11.59 1.60 0.67
C ALA A 93 11.69 2.15 2.11
N MET A 94 11.19 1.43 3.12
CA MET A 94 11.31 1.81 4.53
C MET A 94 12.59 1.30 5.20
N TYR A 95 13.38 0.49 4.49
CA TYR A 95 14.61 -0.14 4.94
C TYR A 95 15.75 0.27 4.01
#